data_AF-A0A494C013-F1
#
_entry.id   AF-A0A494C013-F1
#
_cell.length_a   1.000
_cell.length_b   1.000
_cell.length_c   1.000
_cell.angle_alpha   90.00
_cell.angle_beta   90.00
_cell.angle_gamma   90.00
#
_symmetry.space_group_name_H-M   'P 1'
#
loop_
_entity.id
_entity.type
_entity.pdbx_description
1 polymer ?
#
loop_
_entity_poly.entity_id
_entity_poly.type
_entity_poly.pdbx_seq_one_letter_code
_entity_poly.pdbx_strand_id
1 'polypeptide(L)'
;MAPKHKSSDAGNLDRPKRSRKVLPLSEKVKVLDLIRKDKKSYAEVAKIYGKNESSIREIVKKEKEIRASFAVSPPTAKVTATVRDKCLVKMEQALHLWVEEMNRKRVPIDSNMLRQKALSLYQDFSKGCSETDTKPFTASKGWLHRFRHRFSHHYKKKKGGSPEVGSSRSA
;
A
#
# COMPACT_ATOMS: atom_id res chain seq x y z
N MET A 1 52.88 27.62 -6.36
CA MET A 1 52.83 26.41 -5.52
C MET A 1 51.82 26.67 -4.40
N ALA A 2 50.62 26.09 -4.46
CA ALA A 2 49.55 26.33 -3.48
C ALA A 2 49.50 25.19 -2.44
N PRO A 3 49.13 25.43 -1.18
CA PRO A 3 49.08 24.38 -0.17
C PRO A 3 47.90 23.45 -0.43
N LYS A 4 48.17 22.15 -0.51
CA LYS A 4 47.15 21.10 -0.57
C LYS A 4 46.38 21.07 0.75
N HIS A 5 45.08 21.37 0.70
CA HIS A 5 44.16 21.12 1.80
C HIS A 5 44.09 19.61 2.09
N LYS A 6 44.54 19.20 3.28
CA LYS A 6 44.21 17.90 3.86
C LYS A 6 42.80 18.01 4.45
N SER A 7 41.80 17.44 3.81
CA SER A 7 40.50 17.22 4.44
C SER A 7 40.61 15.97 5.31
N SER A 8 40.62 16.17 6.63
CA SER A 8 40.40 15.11 7.61
C SER A 8 38.97 14.58 7.47
N ASP A 9 38.85 13.36 6.94
CA ASP A 9 37.63 12.55 6.96
C ASP A 9 37.41 12.04 8.39
N ALA A 10 36.84 12.90 9.22
CA ALA A 10 36.46 12.58 10.59
C ALA A 10 35.09 13.18 10.87
N GLY A 11 34.02 12.43 10.59
CA GLY A 11 32.71 12.82 11.08
C GLY A 11 31.51 12.12 10.45
N ASN A 12 30.84 11.32 11.28
CA ASN A 12 29.41 10.97 11.19
C ASN A 12 29.01 9.71 10.42
N LEU A 13 29.43 8.54 10.92
CA LEU A 13 28.76 7.26 10.68
C LEU A 13 27.91 6.84 11.90
N ASP A 14 27.13 7.74 12.50
CA ASP A 14 26.21 7.33 13.58
C ASP A 14 24.95 8.21 13.65
N ARG A 15 24.28 8.39 12.52
CA ARG A 15 22.86 8.75 12.55
C ARG A 15 22.06 7.46 12.37
N PRO A 16 21.39 6.95 13.42
CA PRO A 16 20.51 5.81 13.25
C PRO A 16 19.49 6.13 12.16
N LYS A 17 19.41 5.24 11.18
CA LYS A 17 18.54 5.35 10.02
C LYS A 17 17.12 5.61 10.52
N ARG A 18 16.66 6.87 10.45
CA ARG A 18 15.36 7.27 10.98
C ARG A 18 14.29 6.40 10.34
N SER A 19 13.78 5.43 11.09
CA SER A 19 12.65 4.62 10.64
C SER A 19 11.50 5.58 10.38
N ARG A 20 11.02 5.65 9.13
CA ARG A 20 9.82 6.42 8.79
C ARG A 20 8.62 5.78 9.51
N LYS A 21 8.33 6.24 10.72
CA LYS A 21 7.08 5.92 11.41
C LYS A 21 5.96 6.67 10.70
N VAL A 22 5.24 5.97 9.83
CA VAL A 22 4.10 6.53 9.09
C VAL A 22 2.91 6.64 10.05
N LEU A 23 2.28 7.82 10.08
CA LEU A 23 1.12 8.07 10.95
C LEU A 23 -0.09 7.25 10.49
N PRO A 24 -0.75 6.47 11.37
CA PRO A 24 -2.00 5.79 11.03
C PRO A 24 -3.09 6.79 10.63
N LEU A 25 -4.08 6.32 9.86
CA LEU A 25 -5.12 7.20 9.31
C LEU A 25 -5.93 7.92 10.41
N SER A 26 -6.12 7.28 11.57
CA SER A 26 -6.79 7.87 12.74
C SER A 26 -6.03 9.08 13.30
N GLU A 27 -4.71 8.99 13.43
CA GLU A 27 -3.86 10.11 13.84
C GLU A 27 -3.86 11.23 12.80
N LYS A 28 -3.91 10.89 11.51
CA LYS A 28 -4.04 11.89 10.44
C LYS A 28 -5.36 12.66 10.52
N VAL A 29 -6.48 12.00 10.87
CA VAL A 29 -7.77 12.68 11.11
C VAL A 29 -7.66 13.64 12.30
N LYS A 30 -7.00 13.23 13.39
CA LYS A 30 -6.77 14.11 14.55
C LYS A 30 -5.91 15.33 14.18
N VAL A 31 -4.86 15.15 13.37
CA VAL A 31 -4.06 16.27 12.83
C VAL A 31 -4.93 17.27 12.07
N LEU A 32 -5.84 16.78 11.21
CA LEU A 32 -6.76 17.64 10.44
C LEU A 32 -7.73 18.39 11.34
N ASP A 33 -8.26 17.73 12.37
CA ASP A 33 -9.20 18.33 13.31
C ASP A 33 -8.52 19.41 14.18
N LEU A 34 -7.29 19.21 14.65
CA LEU A 34 -6.53 20.24 15.39
C LEU A 34 -6.31 21.52 14.56
N ILE A 35 -6.12 21.39 13.25
CA ILE A 35 -5.86 22.52 12.35
C ILE A 35 -7.17 23.24 12.01
N ARG A 36 -8.24 22.51 11.69
CA ARG A 36 -9.51 23.11 11.24
C ARG A 36 -10.43 23.53 12.38
N LYS A 37 -10.55 22.71 13.43
CA LYS A 37 -11.44 22.97 14.57
C LYS A 37 -10.74 23.83 15.61
N ASP A 38 -9.55 23.40 16.03
CA ASP A 38 -8.81 24.08 17.11
C ASP A 38 -7.92 25.22 16.60
N LYS A 39 -7.94 25.50 15.29
CA LYS A 39 -7.19 26.57 14.61
C LYS A 39 -5.69 26.61 14.94
N LYS A 40 -5.09 25.46 15.26
CA LYS A 40 -3.67 25.36 15.59
C LYS A 40 -2.79 25.59 14.37
N SER A 41 -1.63 26.22 14.60
CA SER A 41 -0.62 26.40 13.55
C SER A 41 0.03 25.07 13.16
N TYR A 42 0.53 24.98 11.92
CA TYR A 42 1.23 23.78 11.45
C TYR A 42 2.46 23.44 12.31
N ALA A 43 3.17 24.45 12.82
CA ALA A 43 4.33 24.29 13.69
C ALA A 43 3.95 23.67 15.04
N GLU A 44 2.82 24.06 15.62
CA GLU A 44 2.34 23.51 16.89
C GLU A 44 1.92 22.04 16.74
N VAL A 45 1.18 21.72 15.68
CA VAL A 45 0.77 20.35 15.38
C VAL A 45 1.97 19.45 15.04
N ALA A 46 2.97 19.99 14.33
CA ALA A 46 4.22 19.30 14.08
C ALA A 46 4.94 18.90 15.37
N LYS A 47 4.98 19.79 16.37
CA LYS A 47 5.54 19.51 17.71
C LYS A 47 4.75 18.43 18.44
N ILE A 48 3.42 18.50 18.46
CA ILE A 48 2.54 17.54 19.15
C ILE A 48 2.78 16.10 18.65
N TYR A 49 2.94 15.92 17.33
CA TYR A 49 3.10 14.59 16.73
C TYR A 49 4.56 14.19 16.47
N GLY A 50 5.53 15.05 16.85
CA GLY A 50 6.94 14.83 16.57
C GLY A 50 7.24 14.65 15.07
N LYS A 51 6.57 15.44 14.21
CA LYS A 51 6.73 15.40 12.75
C LYS A 51 7.28 16.69 12.21
N ASN A 52 7.74 16.65 10.96
CA ASN A 52 8.13 17.85 10.24
C ASN A 52 6.88 18.60 9.78
N GLU A 53 6.95 19.93 9.74
CA GLU A 53 5.85 20.77 9.26
C GLU A 53 5.46 20.43 7.81
N SER A 54 6.43 20.08 6.96
CA SER A 54 6.16 19.61 5.59
C SER A 54 5.26 18.38 5.55
N SER A 55 5.45 17.42 6.48
CA SER A 55 4.57 16.25 6.58
C SER A 55 3.16 16.63 7.03
N ILE A 56 3.02 17.62 7.92
CA ILE A 56 1.70 18.15 8.32
C ILE A 56 0.99 18.77 7.11
N ARG A 57 1.70 19.57 6.31
CA ARG A 57 1.15 20.17 5.08
C ARG A 57 0.70 19.12 4.07
N GLU A 58 1.45 18.03 3.89
CA GLU A 58 1.04 16.92 3.02
C GLU A 58 -0.23 16.22 3.52
N ILE A 59 -0.39 16.05 4.84
CA ILE A 59 -1.60 15.47 5.44
C ILE A 59 -2.80 16.37 5.14
N VAL A 60 -2.66 17.67 5.33
CA VAL A 60 -3.72 18.66 5.04
C VAL A 60 -4.08 18.66 3.55
N LYS A 61 -3.09 18.60 2.65
CA LYS A 61 -3.32 18.52 1.20
C LYS A 61 -4.19 17.31 0.80
N LYS A 62 -4.04 16.17 1.49
CA LYS A 62 -4.80 14.93 1.24
C LYS A 62 -6.05 14.77 2.10
N GLU A 63 -6.52 15.84 2.74
CA GLU A 63 -7.62 15.80 3.71
C GLU A 63 -8.86 15.06 3.22
N LYS A 64 -9.38 15.41 2.03
CA LYS A 64 -10.61 14.80 1.48
C LYS A 64 -10.46 13.28 1.33
N GLU A 65 -9.30 12.83 0.89
CA GLU A 65 -8.97 11.43 0.66
C GLU A 65 -8.81 10.67 1.99
N ILE A 66 -8.17 11.31 2.99
CA ILE A 66 -8.00 10.78 4.35
C ILE A 66 -9.36 10.60 5.03
N ARG A 67 -10.23 11.62 5.00
CA ARG A 67 -11.57 11.55 5.60
C ARG A 67 -12.44 10.49 4.92
N ALA A 68 -12.42 10.42 3.58
CA ALA A 68 -13.15 9.39 2.84
C ALA A 68 -12.65 7.98 3.16
N SER A 69 -11.34 7.78 3.24
CA SER A 69 -10.75 6.47 3.59
C SER A 69 -11.05 6.06 5.04
N PHE A 70 -11.15 7.03 5.95
CA PHE A 70 -11.50 6.77 7.35
C PHE A 70 -12.96 6.33 7.49
N ALA A 71 -13.88 6.99 6.77
CA ALA A 71 -15.32 6.66 6.82
C ALA A 71 -15.66 5.25 6.27
N VAL A 72 -14.87 4.74 5.32
CA VAL A 72 -15.12 3.43 4.67
C VAL A 72 -14.46 2.27 5.44
N SER A 73 -13.54 2.55 6.37
CA SER A 73 -12.77 1.50 7.06
C SER A 73 -13.50 0.96 8.29
N PRO A 74 -13.66 -0.37 8.44
CA PRO A 74 -14.21 -0.97 9.66
C PRO A 74 -13.32 -0.67 10.89
N PRO A 75 -13.89 -0.45 12.10
CA PRO A 75 -13.14 -0.13 13.32
C PRO A 75 -12.06 -1.16 13.72
N THR A 76 -12.20 -2.40 13.24
CA THR A 76 -11.34 -3.55 13.56
C THR A 76 -10.14 -3.73 12.61
N ALA A 77 -10.12 -3.04 11.46
CA ALA A 77 -8.99 -3.12 10.54
C ALA A 77 -7.85 -2.25 11.06
N LYS A 78 -6.65 -2.82 11.25
CA LYS A 78 -5.41 -2.06 11.54
C LYS A 78 -5.26 -0.97 10.47
N VAL A 79 -5.68 0.24 10.82
CA VAL A 79 -5.89 1.35 9.89
C VAL A 79 -4.55 1.76 9.30
N THR A 80 -4.22 1.19 8.14
CA THR A 80 -2.93 1.41 7.47
C THR A 80 -2.72 2.88 7.16
N ALA A 81 -1.51 3.35 7.43
CA ALA A 81 -1.07 4.74 7.36
C ALA A 81 -1.13 5.41 5.97
N THR A 82 -1.45 4.66 4.92
CA THR A 82 -1.51 5.14 3.52
C THR A 82 -2.95 5.28 3.07
N VAL A 83 -3.33 6.50 2.71
CA VAL A 83 -4.52 6.76 1.91
C VAL A 83 -4.34 6.02 0.59
N ARG A 84 -5.30 5.18 0.23
CA ARG A 84 -5.22 4.39 -1.00
C ARG A 84 -6.00 5.10 -2.07
N ASP A 85 -5.37 5.21 -3.23
CA ASP A 85 -5.99 5.72 -4.44
C ASP A 85 -7.27 4.93 -4.74
N LYS A 86 -8.39 5.66 -4.89
CA LYS A 86 -9.71 5.07 -5.13
C LYS A 86 -9.74 4.26 -6.43
N CYS A 87 -9.03 4.69 -7.47
CA CYS A 87 -8.91 3.98 -8.74
C CYS A 87 -8.17 2.65 -8.54
N LEU A 88 -7.07 2.65 -7.79
CA LEU A 88 -6.35 1.40 -7.47
C LEU A 88 -7.22 0.44 -6.67
N VAL A 89 -8.03 0.93 -5.73
CA VAL A 89 -8.92 0.06 -4.94
C VAL A 89 -9.99 -0.59 -5.84
N LYS A 90 -10.65 0.19 -6.70
CA LYS A 90 -11.66 -0.34 -7.65
C LYS A 90 -11.05 -1.35 -8.61
N MET A 91 -9.86 -1.05 -9.14
CA MET A 91 -9.13 -1.96 -10.02
C MET A 91 -8.73 -3.27 -9.30
N GLU A 92 -8.26 -3.20 -8.04
CA GLU A 92 -7.89 -4.40 -7.26
C GLU A 92 -9.12 -5.29 -7.01
N GLN A 93 -10.29 -4.71 -6.74
CA GLN A 93 -11.54 -5.45 -6.57
C GLN A 93 -12.02 -6.13 -7.86
N ALA A 94 -12.04 -5.40 -8.98
CA ALA A 94 -12.42 -5.97 -10.27
C ALA A 94 -11.47 -7.11 -10.69
N LEU A 95 -10.17 -6.95 -10.41
CA LEU A 95 -9.18 -7.99 -10.69
C LEU A 95 -9.41 -9.24 -9.82
N HIS A 96 -9.77 -9.07 -8.55
CA HIS A 96 -10.09 -10.19 -7.68
C HIS A 96 -11.29 -10.99 -8.18
N LEU A 97 -12.38 -10.32 -8.55
CA LEU A 97 -13.57 -10.97 -9.12
C LEU A 97 -13.25 -11.73 -10.42
N TRP A 98 -12.43 -11.14 -11.28
CA TRP A 98 -11.98 -11.82 -12.50
C TRP A 98 -11.15 -13.08 -12.19
N VAL A 99 -10.27 -13.04 -11.18
CA VAL A 99 -9.51 -14.22 -10.73
C VAL A 99 -10.45 -15.32 -10.24
N GLU A 100 -11.48 -14.99 -9.47
CA GLU A 100 -12.47 -15.97 -9.00
C GLU A 100 -13.22 -16.63 -10.16
N GLU A 101 -13.63 -15.83 -11.16
CA GLU A 101 -14.31 -16.34 -12.34
C GLU A 101 -13.43 -17.27 -13.18
N MET A 102 -12.14 -16.95 -13.33
CA MET A 102 -11.17 -17.82 -14.01
C MET A 102 -10.89 -19.12 -13.22
N ASN A 103 -10.80 -19.03 -11.90
CA ASN A 103 -10.67 -20.19 -11.02
C ASN A 103 -11.88 -21.12 -11.13
N ARG A 104 -13.10 -20.56 -11.21
CA ARG A 104 -14.35 -21.32 -11.42
C ARG A 104 -14.34 -22.07 -12.76
N LYS A 105 -13.79 -21.44 -13.81
CA LYS A 105 -13.61 -22.02 -15.15
C LYS A 105 -12.40 -22.95 -15.26
N ARG A 106 -11.66 -23.19 -14.17
CA ARG A 106 -10.41 -23.98 -14.12
C ARG A 106 -9.35 -23.52 -15.12
N VAL A 107 -9.36 -22.22 -15.48
CA VAL A 107 -8.34 -21.64 -16.35
C VAL A 107 -7.12 -21.31 -15.50
N PRO A 108 -5.92 -21.85 -15.81
CA PRO A 108 -4.71 -21.51 -15.08
C PRO A 108 -4.37 -20.03 -15.30
N ILE A 109 -4.20 -19.29 -14.21
CA ILE A 109 -3.82 -17.88 -14.25
C ILE A 109 -2.36 -17.76 -13.87
N ASP A 110 -1.53 -17.33 -14.82
CA ASP A 110 -0.14 -17.00 -14.54
C ASP A 110 0.04 -15.55 -14.07
N SER A 111 1.26 -15.24 -13.62
CA SER A 111 1.59 -13.93 -13.08
C SER A 111 1.57 -12.81 -14.12
N ASN A 112 1.87 -13.10 -15.39
CA ASN A 112 1.83 -12.12 -16.47
C ASN A 112 0.39 -11.78 -16.86
N MET A 113 -0.49 -12.78 -16.95
CA MET A 113 -1.90 -12.60 -17.26
C MET A 113 -2.59 -11.72 -16.21
N LEU A 114 -2.27 -11.93 -14.92
CA LEU A 114 -2.68 -11.06 -13.81
C LEU A 114 -2.22 -9.61 -13.99
N ARG A 115 -0.95 -9.40 -14.37
CA ARG A 115 -0.39 -8.06 -14.58
C ARG A 115 -1.02 -7.37 -15.78
N GLN A 116 -1.22 -8.07 -16.89
CA GLN A 116 -1.87 -7.51 -18.08
C GLN A 116 -3.32 -7.14 -17.80
N LYS A 117 -4.07 -8.02 -17.11
CA LYS A 117 -5.46 -7.73 -16.74
C LYS A 117 -5.55 -6.54 -15.78
N ALA A 118 -4.64 -6.43 -14.82
CA ALA A 118 -4.55 -5.28 -13.92
C ALA A 118 -4.33 -3.96 -14.68
N LEU A 119 -3.43 -3.95 -15.67
CA LEU A 119 -3.17 -2.78 -16.51
C LEU A 119 -4.39 -2.37 -17.33
N SER A 120 -5.08 -3.34 -17.95
CA SER A 120 -6.32 -3.09 -18.71
C SER A 120 -7.41 -2.51 -17.82
N LEU A 121 -7.67 -3.12 -16.66
CA LEU A 121 -8.66 -2.61 -15.71
C LEU A 121 -8.28 -1.20 -15.22
N TYR A 122 -7.00 -0.95 -14.97
CA TYR A 122 -6.56 0.36 -14.52
C TYR A 122 -6.84 1.45 -15.56
N GLN A 123 -6.61 1.18 -16.84
CA GLN A 123 -6.93 2.11 -17.92
C GLN A 123 -8.42 2.44 -17.97
N ASP A 124 -9.29 1.46 -17.73
CA ASP A 124 -10.75 1.67 -17.72
C ASP A 124 -11.19 2.52 -16.52
N PHE A 125 -10.64 2.25 -15.34
CA PHE A 125 -10.98 3.00 -14.13
C PHE A 125 -10.26 4.36 -14.04
N SER A 126 -9.12 4.54 -14.70
CA SER A 126 -8.38 5.81 -14.70
C SER A 126 -9.09 6.89 -15.51
N LYS A 127 -9.89 6.53 -16.52
CA LYS A 127 -10.66 7.49 -17.35
C LYS A 127 -11.63 8.37 -16.56
N GLY A 128 -12.04 7.95 -15.36
CA GLY A 128 -12.94 8.71 -14.48
C GLY A 128 -12.28 9.31 -13.23
N CYS A 129 -10.96 9.17 -13.07
CA CYS A 129 -10.22 9.67 -11.92
C CYS A 129 -9.40 10.89 -12.36
N SER A 130 -9.62 12.05 -11.74
CA SER A 130 -9.01 13.33 -12.16
C SER A 130 -7.53 13.18 -12.48
N GLU A 131 -7.15 13.61 -13.68
CA GLU A 131 -5.76 13.76 -14.12
C GLU A 131 -4.98 14.52 -13.07
N THR A 132 -4.15 13.79 -12.34
CA THR A 132 -2.98 14.34 -11.68
C THR A 132 -1.82 13.74 -12.43
N ASP A 133 -0.80 14.54 -12.74
CA ASP A 133 0.44 14.23 -13.50
C ASP A 133 1.30 13.13 -12.84
N THR A 134 0.66 12.03 -12.47
CA THR A 134 1.21 10.96 -11.67
C THR A 134 1.50 9.80 -12.61
N LYS A 135 2.73 9.30 -12.47
CA LYS A 135 3.29 8.16 -13.18
C LYS A 135 2.25 7.05 -13.43
N PRO A 136 2.19 6.47 -14.66
CA PRO A 136 1.29 5.38 -14.98
C PRO A 136 1.38 4.23 -13.98
N PHE A 137 0.24 3.61 -13.66
CA PHE A 137 0.23 2.42 -12.83
C PHE A 137 1.11 1.34 -13.46
N THR A 138 2.06 0.85 -12.67
CA THR A 138 2.93 -0.24 -13.06
C THR A 138 2.58 -1.45 -12.22
N ALA A 139 2.05 -2.50 -12.85
CA ALA A 139 1.85 -3.81 -12.25
C ALA A 139 3.21 -4.47 -11.99
N SER A 140 3.97 -3.97 -11.01
CA SER A 140 5.30 -4.46 -10.66
C SER A 140 5.23 -5.82 -9.95
N LYS A 141 6.35 -6.54 -9.89
CA LYS A 141 6.47 -7.78 -9.11
C LYS A 141 6.08 -7.55 -7.64
N GLY A 142 6.51 -6.43 -7.06
CA GLY A 142 6.19 -6.06 -5.67
C GLY A 142 4.70 -5.74 -5.47
N TRP A 143 4.05 -5.08 -6.43
CA TRP A 143 2.61 -4.87 -6.39
C TRP A 143 1.84 -6.19 -6.46
N LEU A 144 2.19 -7.07 -7.40
CA LEU A 144 1.54 -8.38 -7.55
C LEU A 144 1.67 -9.23 -6.29
N HIS A 145 2.84 -9.23 -5.66
CA HIS A 145 3.05 -9.91 -4.38
C HIS A 145 2.10 -9.40 -3.29
N ARG A 146 1.95 -8.08 -3.16
CA ARG A 146 1.03 -7.46 -2.20
C ARG A 146 -0.43 -7.77 -2.52
N PHE A 147 -0.81 -7.74 -3.80
CA PHE A 147 -2.14 -8.11 -4.26
C PHE A 147 -2.47 -9.56 -3.85
N ARG A 148 -1.60 -10.52 -4.18
CA ARG A 148 -1.77 -11.93 -3.80
C ARG A 148 -1.84 -12.11 -2.29
N HIS A 149 -1.04 -11.37 -1.53
CA HIS A 149 -1.10 -11.41 -0.07
C HIS A 149 -2.43 -10.87 0.49
N ARG A 150 -3.00 -9.82 -0.09
CA ARG A 150 -4.30 -9.27 0.35
C ARG A 150 -5.47 -10.22 0.07
N PHE A 151 -5.46 -10.87 -1.09
CA PHE A 151 -6.52 -11.78 -1.53
C PHE A 151 -6.17 -13.27 -1.33
N SER A 152 -5.20 -13.54 -0.46
CA SER A 152 -4.63 -14.88 -0.21
C SER A 152 -5.63 -15.91 0.33
N HIS A 153 -6.79 -15.46 0.84
CA HIS A 153 -7.88 -16.33 1.29
C HIS A 153 -8.43 -17.25 0.18
N HIS A 154 -8.22 -16.93 -1.10
CA HIS A 154 -8.70 -17.72 -2.25
C HIS A 154 -7.59 -18.55 -2.92
N TYR A 155 -6.36 -18.49 -2.41
CA TYR A 155 -5.18 -19.12 -3.03
C TYR A 155 -4.57 -20.24 -2.18
N LYS A 156 -5.37 -20.88 -1.32
CA LYS A 156 -4.95 -22.13 -0.67
C LYS A 156 -4.95 -23.25 -1.71
N LYS A 157 -3.76 -23.58 -2.19
CA LYS A 157 -3.46 -24.82 -2.91
C LYS A 157 -4.01 -25.99 -2.06
N LYS A 158 -5.04 -26.69 -2.54
CA LYS A 158 -5.34 -28.04 -2.05
C LYS A 158 -4.05 -28.85 -2.26
N LYS A 159 -3.36 -29.20 -1.18
CA LYS A 159 -2.35 -30.26 -1.24
C LYS A 159 -3.11 -31.52 -1.64
N GLY A 160 -2.77 -32.09 -2.80
CA GLY A 160 -3.30 -33.37 -3.24
C GLY A 160 -2.97 -34.42 -2.19
N GLY A 161 -3.98 -35.15 -1.74
CA GLY A 161 -3.77 -36.39 -0.99
C GLY A 161 -3.09 -37.39 -1.91
N SER A 162 -1.94 -37.89 -1.48
CA SER A 162 -1.36 -39.11 -2.04
C SER A 162 -2.23 -40.29 -1.59
N PRO A 163 -2.68 -41.18 -2.49
CA PRO A 163 -3.33 -42.40 -2.06
C PRO A 163 -2.29 -43.28 -1.36
N GLU A 164 -2.67 -43.71 -0.17
CA GLU A 164 -1.99 -44.71 0.65
C GLU A 164 -1.61 -45.99 -0.12
N VAL A 165 -0.36 -46.41 0.05
CA VAL A 165 0.17 -47.68 -0.45
C VAL A 165 -0.48 -48.83 0.32
N GLY A 166 -1.33 -49.60 -0.37
CA GLY A 166 -1.85 -50.87 0.13
C GLY A 166 -0.74 -51.92 0.13
N SER A 167 -0.06 -52.07 1.27
CA SER A 167 0.78 -53.23 1.56
C SER A 167 -0.06 -54.26 2.32
N SER A 168 -0.71 -55.16 1.58
CA SER A 168 -1.30 -56.38 2.15
C SER A 168 -0.33 -57.53 1.95
N ARG A 169 0.41 -57.85 3.02
CA ARG A 169 1.06 -59.13 3.26
C ARG A 169 0.23 -59.91 4.28
N SER A 170 0.31 -61.25 4.16
CA SER A 170 -0.23 -62.33 5.01
C SER A 170 -1.47 -62.99 4.40
N ALA A 171 -1.56 -64.31 4.26
CA ALA A 171 -0.78 -65.41 4.80
C ALA A 171 -0.63 -66.54 3.76
#